data_AF-A0AA87M2S8-F1
#
_entry.id   AF-A0AA87M2S8-F1
#
_cell.length_a   1.000
_cell.length_b   1.000
_cell.length_c   1.000
_cell.angle_alpha   90.00
_cell.angle_beta   90.00
_cell.angle_gamma   90.00
#
_symmetry.space_group_name_H-M   'P 1'
#
loop_
_entity.id
_entity.type
_entity.pdbx_description
1 polymer ?
#
loop_
_entity_poly.entity_id
_entity_poly.type
_entity_poly.pdbx_seq_one_letter_code
_entity_poly.pdbx_strand_id
1 'polypeptide(L)'
;MFYSKTGQVVNKQGDERVSVKKGQAGWVLYGPYMTLPPGRYIVEFPIEADPAVPAEAVCCNIDVVGGFGVRLLAQKRLTGADLLQADKSITLQFDTDVEDVFEFRVVSTGAGAFTANVHRPLKQIDLQSGQVLEIALPEMTNPFYKTHIDKFKYFEKNGFSFQVTAQDIIADFSGTRFHVYNAEDLQVLSEIFIHNEYNFITRRDKIVIDIGMNAGLASLFMAKDPTVREVHAFEPFSLPHARALKNFALNPKTAAKIKPNQFGLGEKDEQMEVMVRSDATIGISVRGADTGKPETIHIREAAAVISPLVKRAKAAGMDLVIKMDCEGSEFGIFKTLAQYGLFSSIDAMVIEWHKWWSKELTQMDLIAPLLEAGFIVLDKTQLSNPHAGLCYAVRAAQ
;
A
#
# COMPACT_ATOMS: atom_id res chain seq x y z
N MET A 1 -4.05 13.99 10.56
CA MET A 1 -5.09 13.67 11.57
C MET A 1 -4.44 12.72 12.58
N PHE A 2 -4.26 13.17 13.82
CA PHE A 2 -3.16 12.78 14.72
C PHE A 2 -3.62 12.16 16.04
N TYR A 3 -4.82 11.60 16.08
CA TYR A 3 -5.40 11.07 17.32
C TYR A 3 -5.48 9.55 17.32
N SER A 4 -5.24 8.99 18.49
CA SER A 4 -5.41 7.58 18.81
C SER A 4 -6.77 7.32 19.47
N LYS A 5 -7.14 6.04 19.55
CA LYS A 5 -8.39 5.44 20.06
C LYS A 5 -8.81 5.90 21.50
N THR A 6 -8.00 6.71 22.18
CA THR A 6 -8.24 7.19 23.55
C THR A 6 -8.54 8.70 23.55
N GLY A 7 -9.71 9.06 24.08
CA GLY A 7 -10.21 10.43 24.13
C GLY A 7 -11.24 10.76 23.04
N GLN A 8 -11.88 11.92 23.16
CA GLN A 8 -12.87 12.43 22.23
C GLN A 8 -12.35 13.70 21.57
N VAL A 9 -12.39 13.74 20.23
CA VAL A 9 -12.02 14.94 19.47
C VAL A 9 -13.07 16.03 19.68
N VAL A 10 -12.62 17.22 20.02
CA VAL A 10 -13.42 18.43 20.18
C VAL A 10 -12.83 19.49 19.26
N ASN A 11 -13.64 20.00 18.32
CA ASN A 11 -13.22 21.04 17.39
C ASN A 11 -14.02 22.32 17.68
N LYS A 12 -13.32 23.42 17.95
CA LYS A 12 -13.91 24.76 18.03
C LYS A 12 -13.12 25.71 17.15
N GLN A 13 -13.74 26.21 16.07
CA GLN A 13 -13.19 27.31 15.25
C GLN A 13 -11.73 27.07 14.76
N GLY A 14 -11.36 25.83 14.44
CA GLY A 14 -10.01 25.51 13.96
C GLY A 14 -9.00 25.11 15.05
N ASP A 15 -9.40 25.18 16.32
CA ASP A 15 -8.64 24.64 17.46
C ASP A 15 -9.08 23.20 17.75
N GLU A 16 -8.47 22.23 17.06
CA GLU A 16 -8.76 20.80 17.24
C GLU A 16 -8.01 20.25 18.47
N ARG A 17 -8.77 19.71 19.42
CA ARG A 17 -8.24 19.14 20.66
C ARG A 17 -8.77 17.74 20.92
N VAL A 18 -8.04 16.95 21.69
CA VAL A 18 -8.47 15.64 22.17
C VAL A 18 -8.71 15.71 23.67
N SER A 19 -9.96 15.51 24.09
CA SER A 19 -10.37 15.49 25.50
C SER A 19 -10.32 14.06 26.05
N VAL A 20 -9.58 13.87 27.14
CA VAL A 20 -9.36 12.60 27.81
C VAL A 20 -10.00 12.66 29.18
N LYS A 21 -10.84 11.68 29.50
CA LYS A 21 -11.49 11.53 30.81
C LYS A 21 -10.68 10.62 31.72
N LYS A 22 -10.84 10.78 33.04
CA LYS A 22 -10.29 9.84 34.03
C LYS A 22 -10.74 8.40 33.70
N GLY A 23 -9.80 7.46 33.81
CA GLY A 23 -9.96 6.05 33.42
C GLY A 23 -9.60 5.75 31.97
N GLN A 24 -9.40 6.76 31.11
CA GLN A 24 -9.02 6.55 29.71
C GLN A 24 -7.49 6.54 29.57
N ALA A 25 -6.90 5.35 29.59
CA ALA A 25 -5.47 5.15 29.35
C ALA A 25 -5.17 4.85 27.86
N GLY A 26 -3.93 5.11 27.45
CA GLY A 26 -3.43 4.83 26.11
C GLY A 26 -3.06 6.08 25.33
N TRP A 27 -2.65 5.87 24.09
CA TRP A 27 -2.17 6.94 23.23
C TRP A 27 -3.29 7.93 22.92
N VAL A 28 -2.99 9.21 23.06
CA VAL A 28 -3.93 10.31 22.82
C VAL A 28 -3.59 10.96 21.49
N LEU A 29 -2.31 11.32 21.30
CA LEU A 29 -1.80 11.94 20.08
C LEU A 29 -0.56 11.20 19.56
N TYR A 30 -0.48 11.05 18.23
CA TYR A 30 0.70 10.62 17.47
C TYR A 30 1.09 11.72 16.47
N GLY A 31 2.34 11.71 15.99
CA GLY A 31 2.83 12.74 15.07
C GLY A 31 2.79 14.17 15.65
N PRO A 32 2.75 15.25 14.83
CA PRO A 32 3.00 15.21 13.40
C PRO A 32 4.30 14.49 13.07
N TYR A 33 4.31 13.80 11.93
CA TYR A 33 5.52 13.19 11.39
C TYR A 33 6.29 14.29 10.66
N MET A 34 7.48 14.63 11.12
CA MET A 34 8.24 15.77 10.60
C MET A 34 9.66 15.39 10.23
N THR A 35 10.05 15.61 8.98
CA THR A 35 11.48 15.56 8.62
C THR A 35 12.18 16.79 9.13
N LEU A 36 13.13 16.62 10.05
CA LEU A 36 13.96 17.72 10.57
C LEU A 36 15.42 17.45 10.22
N PRO A 37 16.18 18.44 9.74
CA PRO A 37 17.62 18.31 9.56
C PRO A 37 18.33 18.22 10.93
N PRO A 38 19.65 17.94 10.94
CA PRO A 38 20.46 18.03 12.15
C PRO A 38 20.30 19.40 12.83
N GLY A 39 20.07 19.42 14.14
CA GLY A 39 19.83 20.65 14.88
C GLY A 39 19.29 20.44 16.28
N ARG A 40 19.02 21.57 16.95
CA ARG A 40 18.41 21.65 18.28
C ARG A 40 17.01 22.25 18.18
N TYR A 41 16.05 21.59 18.80
CA TYR A 41 14.63 21.90 18.63
C TYR A 41 13.89 21.97 19.95
N ILE A 42 12.83 22.77 20.00
CA ILE A 42 11.85 22.83 21.08
C ILE A 42 10.48 22.56 20.49
N VAL A 43 9.80 21.53 20.99
CA VAL A 43 8.37 21.28 20.70
C VAL A 43 7.53 21.71 21.88
N GLU A 44 6.39 22.32 21.60
CA GLU A 44 5.39 22.73 22.57
C GLU A 44 4.18 21.78 22.53
N PHE A 45 3.74 21.36 23.72
CA PHE A 45 2.56 20.53 23.93
C PHE A 45 1.52 21.34 24.70
N PRO A 46 0.55 21.97 24.00
CA PRO A 46 -0.54 22.66 24.67
C PRO A 46 -1.47 21.62 25.31
N ILE A 47 -1.44 21.53 26.64
CA ILE A 47 -2.20 20.56 27.42
C ILE A 47 -2.83 21.29 28.61
N GLU A 48 -4.13 21.11 28.78
CA GLU A 48 -4.91 21.69 29.86
C GLU A 48 -5.51 20.55 30.70
N ALA A 49 -5.13 20.47 31.98
CA ALA A 49 -5.74 19.52 32.91
C ALA A 49 -7.10 20.01 33.41
N ASP A 50 -7.97 19.08 33.77
CA ASP A 50 -9.14 19.38 34.58
C ASP A 50 -8.68 19.85 35.98
N PRO A 51 -9.18 20.99 36.51
CA PRO A 51 -8.81 21.50 37.83
C PRO A 51 -9.02 20.50 38.99
N ALA A 52 -9.87 19.48 38.82
CA ALA A 52 -10.13 18.45 39.81
C ALA A 52 -9.09 17.31 39.82
N VAL A 53 -8.08 17.35 38.94
CA VAL A 53 -7.02 16.34 38.89
C VAL A 53 -6.12 16.44 40.13
N PRO A 54 -5.82 15.33 40.83
CA PRO A 54 -4.88 15.34 41.96
C PRO A 54 -3.47 15.75 41.53
N ALA A 55 -2.82 16.59 42.33
CA ALA A 55 -1.51 17.16 42.02
C ALA A 55 -0.43 16.10 41.77
N GLU A 56 -0.43 15.03 42.55
CA GLU A 56 0.53 13.93 42.50
C GLU A 56 0.19 12.86 41.44
N ALA A 57 -1.01 12.90 40.86
CA ALA A 57 -1.43 11.93 39.86
C ALA A 57 -0.64 12.14 38.56
N VAL A 58 -0.01 11.09 38.05
CA VAL A 58 0.68 11.15 36.76
C VAL A 58 -0.37 11.02 35.67
N CYS A 59 -0.66 12.09 34.95
CA CYS A 59 -1.75 12.13 33.98
C CYS A 59 -1.34 11.62 32.60
N CYS A 60 -0.15 12.00 32.14
CA CYS A 60 0.32 11.64 30.81
C CYS A 60 1.84 11.63 30.73
N ASN A 61 2.36 11.00 29.68
CA ASN A 61 3.72 11.20 29.22
C ASN A 61 3.69 11.86 27.85
N ILE A 62 4.68 12.72 27.61
CA ILE A 62 4.96 13.30 26.31
C ILE A 62 6.34 12.85 25.86
N ASP A 63 6.51 12.60 24.57
CA ASP A 63 7.82 12.24 24.02
C ASP A 63 8.04 12.73 22.59
N VAL A 64 9.32 12.76 22.24
CA VAL A 64 9.83 13.00 20.89
C VAL A 64 10.57 11.75 20.45
N VAL A 65 10.14 11.17 19.33
CA VAL A 65 10.74 9.97 18.74
C VAL A 65 11.12 10.19 17.28
N GLY A 66 12.19 9.58 16.83
CA GLY A 66 12.65 9.56 15.44
C GLY A 66 12.59 8.16 14.83
N GLY A 67 12.72 8.07 13.50
CA GLY A 67 12.77 6.81 12.78
C GLY A 67 11.46 6.01 12.89
N PHE A 68 10.32 6.67 12.75
CA PHE A 68 8.98 6.05 12.84
C PHE A 68 8.73 5.35 14.19
N GLY A 69 9.04 6.05 15.29
CA GLY A 69 8.74 5.58 16.64
C GLY A 69 9.79 4.67 17.26
N VAL A 70 10.92 4.43 16.60
CA VAL A 70 11.96 3.49 17.04
C VAL A 70 12.98 4.15 17.97
N ARG A 71 13.38 5.40 17.70
CA ARG A 71 14.43 6.10 18.46
C ARG A 71 13.81 7.13 19.40
N LEU A 72 13.99 6.99 20.72
CA LEU A 72 13.52 8.00 21.68
C LEU A 72 14.56 9.10 21.85
N LEU A 73 14.17 10.36 21.68
CA LEU A 73 15.06 11.52 21.81
C LEU A 73 14.82 12.29 23.10
N ALA A 74 13.56 12.51 23.46
CA ALA A 74 13.18 13.20 24.69
C ALA A 74 11.87 12.65 25.22
N GLN A 75 11.70 12.64 26.54
CA GLN A 75 10.46 12.25 27.20
C GLN A 75 10.29 13.01 28.50
N LYS A 76 9.05 13.33 28.85
CA LYS A 76 8.69 13.86 30.17
C LYS A 76 7.40 13.23 30.67
N ARG A 77 7.43 12.84 31.94
CA ARG A 77 6.28 12.38 32.71
C ARG A 77 5.62 13.58 33.37
N LEU A 78 4.30 13.75 33.18
CA LEU A 78 3.57 14.93 33.65
C LEU A 78 2.54 14.55 34.71
N THR A 79 2.67 15.19 35.87
CA THR A 79 1.72 15.11 36.98
C THR A 79 0.60 16.14 36.85
N GLY A 80 -0.46 15.99 37.66
CA GLY A 80 -1.50 17.01 37.77
C GLY A 80 -0.93 18.37 38.15
N ALA A 81 0.06 18.41 39.04
CA ALA A 81 0.77 19.64 39.42
C ALA A 81 1.48 20.27 38.21
N ASP A 82 2.21 19.47 37.43
CA ASP A 82 2.91 19.97 36.23
C ASP A 82 1.92 20.58 35.22
N LEU A 83 0.77 19.94 35.01
CA LEU A 83 -0.24 20.38 34.05
C LEU A 83 -1.03 21.60 34.53
N LEU A 84 -1.28 21.74 35.83
CA LEU A 84 -2.00 22.88 36.42
C LEU A 84 -1.12 24.11 36.59
N GLN A 85 0.19 23.93 36.75
CA GLN A 85 1.17 25.03 36.86
C GLN A 85 1.66 25.52 35.50
N ALA A 86 1.67 24.65 34.49
CA ALA A 86 1.98 25.07 33.13
C ALA A 86 1.00 26.17 32.70
N ASP A 87 1.51 27.25 32.10
CA ASP A 87 0.68 28.27 31.44
C ASP A 87 0.12 27.69 30.12
N LYS A 88 -0.67 26.63 30.25
CA LYS A 88 -1.36 25.85 29.21
C LYS A 88 -0.48 25.13 28.18
N SER A 89 0.85 25.23 28.26
CA SER A 89 1.78 24.54 27.34
C SER A 89 3.04 24.04 28.04
N ILE A 90 3.46 22.81 27.71
CA ILE A 90 4.68 22.17 28.21
C ILE A 90 5.67 22.00 27.06
N THR A 91 6.94 22.29 27.29
CA THR A 91 7.98 22.15 26.26
C THR A 91 8.87 20.93 26.45
N LEU A 92 9.32 20.35 25.34
CA LEU A 92 10.45 19.41 25.28
C LEU A 92 11.51 19.92 24.33
N GLN A 93 12.76 19.91 24.77
CA GLN A 93 13.91 20.19 23.93
C GLN A 93 14.57 18.87 23.51
N PHE A 94 15.04 18.78 22.26
CA PHE A 94 15.78 17.64 21.76
C PHE A 94 16.83 18.05 20.73
N ASP A 95 17.86 17.22 20.59
CA ASP A 95 18.95 17.38 19.63
C ASP A 95 18.92 16.21 18.64
N THR A 96 19.16 16.46 17.35
CA THR A 96 19.38 15.43 16.34
C THR A 96 20.62 15.75 15.50
N ASP A 97 21.41 14.73 15.21
CA ASP A 97 22.63 14.77 14.39
C ASP A 97 22.42 14.29 12.95
N VAL A 98 21.24 13.73 12.68
CA VAL A 98 20.82 13.22 11.37
C VAL A 98 19.51 13.85 10.93
N GLU A 99 19.33 13.96 9.62
CA GLU A 99 18.00 14.22 9.05
C GLU A 99 17.14 12.97 9.21
N ASP A 100 15.99 13.09 9.86
CA ASP A 100 15.09 11.98 10.14
C ASP A 100 13.65 12.46 10.30
N VAL A 101 12.69 11.53 10.28
CA VAL A 101 11.27 11.77 10.55
C VAL A 101 11.01 11.63 12.05
N PHE A 102 10.47 12.69 12.65
CA PHE A 102 10.16 12.80 14.07
C PHE A 102 8.66 12.82 14.36
N GLU A 103 8.27 12.32 15.53
CA GLU A 103 6.90 12.36 16.04
C GLU A 103 6.86 12.96 17.44
N PHE A 104 5.75 13.63 17.79
CA PHE A 104 5.55 14.32 19.06
C PHE A 104 4.30 13.80 19.78
N ARG A 105 4.49 12.78 20.60
CA ARG A 105 3.37 11.93 21.05
C ARG A 105 2.92 12.31 22.45
N VAL A 106 1.64 12.04 22.72
CA VAL A 106 1.02 12.20 24.05
C VAL A 106 0.33 10.89 24.41
N VAL A 107 0.67 10.31 25.56
CA VAL A 107 0.05 9.09 26.08
C VAL A 107 -0.57 9.35 27.45
N SER A 108 -1.85 9.01 27.60
CA SER A 108 -2.57 9.10 28.86
C SER A 108 -2.31 7.85 29.70
N THR A 109 -2.11 8.04 31.01
CA THR A 109 -2.10 6.97 32.00
C THR A 109 -3.51 6.59 32.47
N GLY A 110 -4.50 7.43 32.17
CA GLY A 110 -5.87 7.35 32.69
C GLY A 110 -6.06 7.90 34.11
N ALA A 111 -5.00 8.36 34.79
CA ALA A 111 -5.11 8.81 36.18
C ALA A 111 -5.80 10.18 36.34
N GLY A 112 -5.73 11.04 35.32
CA GLY A 112 -6.30 12.38 35.32
C GLY A 112 -6.96 12.73 34.00
N ALA A 113 -7.93 13.64 34.04
CA ALA A 113 -8.59 14.18 32.86
C ALA A 113 -7.81 15.39 32.34
N PHE A 114 -7.65 15.48 31.02
CA PHE A 114 -6.99 16.61 30.38
C PHE A 114 -7.44 16.75 28.93
N THR A 115 -7.13 17.89 28.33
CA THR A 115 -7.34 18.15 26.92
C THR A 115 -6.01 18.53 26.29
N ALA A 116 -5.63 17.84 25.21
CA ALA A 116 -4.40 18.12 24.47
C ALA A 116 -4.70 18.70 23.09
N ASN A 117 -3.99 19.75 22.70
CA ASN A 117 -4.11 20.35 21.38
C ASN A 117 -3.41 19.50 20.31
N VAL A 118 -4.06 19.35 19.16
CA VAL A 118 -3.48 18.65 18.01
C VAL A 118 -2.39 19.51 17.34
N HIS A 119 -2.42 20.83 17.46
CA HIS A 119 -1.32 21.66 17.00
C HIS A 119 -0.21 21.70 18.09
N ARG A 120 1.00 21.29 17.69
CA ARG A 120 2.19 21.24 18.55
C ARG A 120 3.27 22.11 17.91
N PRO A 121 3.36 23.40 18.28
CA PRO A 121 4.35 24.32 17.71
C PRO A 121 5.78 23.80 17.86
N LEU A 122 6.59 24.00 16.82
CA LEU A 122 7.99 23.59 16.80
C LEU A 122 8.88 24.80 16.53
N LYS A 123 9.97 24.91 17.29
CA LYS A 123 10.95 25.98 17.19
C LYS A 123 12.35 25.39 17.03
N GLN A 124 13.19 26.00 16.22
CA GLN A 124 14.61 25.66 16.11
C GLN A 124 15.42 26.63 16.97
N ILE A 125 16.44 26.12 17.66
CA ILE A 125 17.44 26.96 18.32
C ILE A 125 18.62 27.09 17.37
N ASP A 126 18.91 28.32 16.94
CA ASP A 126 20.12 28.63 16.20
C ASP A 126 21.34 28.43 17.10
N LEU A 127 22.24 27.52 16.72
CA LEU A 127 23.37 27.12 17.57
C LEU A 127 24.46 28.20 17.68
N GLN A 128 24.49 29.20 16.79
CA GLN A 128 25.51 30.26 16.79
C GLN A 128 25.06 31.48 17.60
N SER A 129 23.80 31.88 17.45
CA SER A 129 23.21 33.08 18.06
C SER A 129 22.39 32.77 19.31
N GLY A 130 21.98 31.51 19.52
CA GLY A 130 21.05 31.11 20.57
C GLY A 130 19.61 31.58 20.32
N GLN A 131 19.33 32.18 19.16
CA GLN A 131 18.01 32.69 18.83
C GLN A 131 17.04 31.52 18.59
N VAL A 132 15.82 31.67 19.11
CA VAL A 132 14.74 30.72 18.89
C VAL A 132 13.93 31.18 17.67
N LEU A 133 13.92 30.38 16.61
CA LEU A 133 13.21 30.63 15.36
C LEU A 133 11.95 29.75 15.30
N GLU A 134 10.79 30.37 15.06
CA GLU A 134 9.58 29.59 14.77
C GLU A 134 9.74 28.86 13.45
N ILE A 135 9.51 27.55 13.48
CA ILE A 135 9.45 26.76 12.26
C ILE A 135 8.03 26.88 11.76
N ALA A 136 7.84 27.66 10.68
CA ALA A 136 6.61 27.60 9.91
C ALA A 136 6.45 26.16 9.44
N LEU A 137 5.52 25.44 10.08
CA LEU A 137 5.26 24.05 9.75
C LEU A 137 4.77 24.02 8.30
N PRO A 138 5.44 23.31 7.38
CA PRO A 138 4.79 22.98 6.13
C PRO A 138 3.49 22.27 6.48
N GLU A 139 2.39 22.55 5.77
CA GLU A 139 1.18 21.72 5.85
C GLU A 139 1.54 20.30 5.37
N MET A 140 2.14 19.49 6.25
CA MET A 140 2.58 18.12 5.99
C MET A 140 1.43 17.16 6.19
N THR A 141 0.32 17.45 5.54
CA THR A 141 -0.69 16.42 5.32
C THR A 141 -1.00 16.41 3.85
N ASN A 142 -0.46 15.39 3.17
CA ASN A 142 -0.98 14.97 1.88
C ASN A 142 -2.53 14.97 1.96
N PRO A 143 -3.24 15.76 1.12
CA PRO A 143 -4.69 15.89 1.21
C PRO A 143 -5.42 14.55 1.07
N PHE A 144 -4.89 13.64 0.24
CA PHE A 144 -5.43 12.29 0.09
C PHE A 144 -5.29 11.48 1.39
N TYR A 145 -4.12 11.51 2.05
CA TYR A 145 -3.92 10.87 3.36
C TYR A 145 -4.89 11.40 4.42
N LYS A 146 -5.03 12.73 4.52
CA LYS A 146 -5.91 13.38 5.49
C LYS A 146 -7.38 13.00 5.29
N THR A 147 -7.81 12.96 4.04
CA THR A 147 -9.21 12.66 3.67
C THR A 147 -9.56 11.18 3.86
N HIS A 148 -8.57 10.28 3.80
CA HIS A 148 -8.77 8.82 3.86
C HIS A 148 -8.13 8.15 5.08
N ILE A 149 -7.88 8.91 6.15
CA ILE A 149 -7.17 8.46 7.35
C ILE A 149 -7.70 7.15 7.95
N ASP A 150 -9.01 6.91 7.90
CA ASP A 150 -9.62 5.68 8.43
C ASP A 150 -9.24 4.44 7.61
N LYS A 151 -9.05 4.60 6.28
CA LYS A 151 -8.49 3.54 5.43
C LYS A 151 -7.04 3.26 5.83
N PHE A 152 -6.20 4.29 5.96
CA PHE A 152 -4.81 4.12 6.40
C PHE A 152 -4.71 3.41 7.76
N LYS A 153 -5.55 3.80 8.74
CA LYS A 153 -5.66 3.12 10.03
C LYS A 153 -6.08 1.65 9.92
N TYR A 154 -6.91 1.30 8.94
CA TYR A 154 -7.24 -0.09 8.65
C TYR A 154 -6.01 -0.86 8.15
N PHE A 155 -5.22 -0.29 7.23
CA PHE A 155 -3.98 -0.91 6.75
C PHE A 155 -2.94 -1.06 7.87
N GLU A 156 -2.75 -0.04 8.71
CA GLU A 156 -1.82 -0.08 9.84
C GLU A 156 -2.15 -1.24 10.80
N LYS A 157 -3.44 -1.44 11.11
CA LYS A 157 -3.90 -2.59 11.91
C LYS A 157 -3.63 -3.94 11.26
N ASN A 158 -3.52 -3.98 9.94
CA ASN A 158 -3.22 -5.18 9.16
C ASN A 158 -1.73 -5.30 8.83
N GLY A 159 -0.83 -4.56 9.50
CA GLY A 159 0.62 -4.75 9.40
C GLY A 159 1.33 -3.87 8.39
N PHE A 160 0.64 -2.88 7.81
CA PHE A 160 1.28 -1.84 7.02
C PHE A 160 1.87 -0.74 7.90
N SER A 161 2.87 -0.04 7.37
CA SER A 161 3.28 1.28 7.85
C SER A 161 3.34 2.25 6.68
N PHE A 162 3.24 3.55 6.95
CA PHE A 162 3.20 4.57 5.91
C PHE A 162 4.21 5.69 6.18
N GLN A 163 5.01 6.01 5.16
CA GLN A 163 5.80 7.24 5.10
C GLN A 163 5.00 8.27 4.31
N VAL A 164 4.62 9.38 4.93
CA VAL A 164 3.77 10.40 4.33
C VAL A 164 4.51 11.72 4.29
N THR A 165 4.72 12.26 3.09
CA THR A 165 5.19 13.63 2.86
C THR A 165 4.04 14.47 2.29
N ALA A 166 4.28 15.75 1.97
CA ALA A 166 3.25 16.55 1.31
C ALA A 166 2.94 16.05 -0.11
N GLN A 167 3.92 15.43 -0.79
CA GLN A 167 3.82 15.00 -2.18
C GLN A 167 3.59 13.49 -2.34
N ASP A 168 4.15 12.67 -1.45
CA ASP A 168 4.21 11.23 -1.62
C ASP A 168 3.67 10.48 -0.40
N ILE A 169 3.13 9.29 -0.66
CA ILE A 169 2.83 8.30 0.37
C ILE A 169 3.49 7.00 -0.05
N ILE A 170 4.30 6.42 0.83
CA ILE A 170 4.93 5.12 0.63
C ILE A 170 4.39 4.17 1.69
N ALA A 171 3.72 3.11 1.25
CA ALA A 171 3.31 1.99 2.09
C ALA A 171 4.47 1.00 2.22
N ASP A 172 4.71 0.47 3.41
CA ASP A 172 5.60 -0.67 3.66
C ASP A 172 4.81 -1.81 4.30
N PHE A 173 4.93 -3.01 3.73
CA PHE A 173 4.43 -4.24 4.31
C PHE A 173 5.55 -5.28 4.42
N SER A 174 6.02 -5.51 5.64
CA SER A 174 7.09 -6.47 5.93
C SER A 174 8.32 -6.28 5.03
N GLY A 175 8.72 -5.02 4.83
CA GLY A 175 9.89 -4.62 4.03
C GLY A 175 9.66 -4.54 2.51
N THR A 176 8.42 -4.74 2.02
CA THR A 176 8.08 -4.44 0.63
C THR A 176 7.40 -3.10 0.56
N ARG A 177 7.92 -2.20 -0.28
CA ARG A 177 7.50 -0.79 -0.33
C ARG A 177 6.79 -0.42 -1.61
N PHE A 178 5.77 0.43 -1.54
CA PHE A 178 4.96 0.84 -2.69
C PHE A 178 4.55 2.29 -2.59
N HIS A 179 4.52 3.00 -3.71
CA HIS A 179 3.87 4.29 -3.78
C HIS A 179 2.34 4.13 -3.72
N VAL A 180 1.67 5.01 -2.97
CA VAL A 180 0.22 5.11 -2.86
C VAL A 180 -0.20 6.51 -3.29
N TYR A 181 -0.97 6.60 -4.38
CA TYR A 181 -1.42 7.87 -4.93
C TYR A 181 -2.91 8.12 -4.68
N ASN A 182 -3.71 7.06 -4.60
CA ASN A 182 -5.16 7.16 -4.56
C ASN A 182 -5.81 5.98 -3.80
N ALA A 183 -7.14 6.00 -3.70
CA ALA A 183 -7.91 5.00 -2.97
C ALA A 183 -7.91 3.61 -3.66
N GLU A 184 -7.72 3.62 -4.97
CA GLU A 184 -7.55 2.46 -5.84
C GLU A 184 -6.30 1.66 -5.45
N ASP A 185 -5.16 2.34 -5.25
CA ASP A 185 -3.93 1.70 -4.78
C ASP A 185 -4.12 1.00 -3.42
N LEU A 186 -4.87 1.64 -2.51
CA LEU A 186 -5.21 1.02 -1.23
C LEU A 186 -6.06 -0.23 -1.43
N GLN A 187 -7.04 -0.21 -2.34
CA GLN A 187 -7.87 -1.39 -2.62
C GLN A 187 -7.00 -2.58 -3.06
N VAL A 188 -6.10 -2.37 -4.02
CA VAL A 188 -5.18 -3.42 -4.52
C VAL A 188 -4.25 -3.92 -3.42
N LEU A 189 -3.73 -3.02 -2.56
CA LEU A 189 -2.94 -3.44 -1.41
C LEU A 189 -3.73 -4.37 -0.48
N SER A 190 -5.03 -4.13 -0.31
CA SER A 190 -5.91 -4.98 0.49
C SER A 190 -6.07 -6.36 -0.13
N GLU A 191 -6.42 -6.43 -1.41
CA GLU A 191 -6.61 -7.66 -2.18
C GLU A 191 -5.35 -8.54 -2.13
N ILE A 192 -4.19 -7.93 -2.37
CA ILE A 192 -2.92 -8.65 -2.49
C ILE A 192 -2.35 -9.05 -1.13
N PHE A 193 -2.23 -8.12 -0.18
CA PHE A 193 -1.44 -8.34 1.05
C PHE A 193 -2.28 -8.68 2.28
N ILE A 194 -3.57 -8.32 2.28
CA ILE A 194 -4.48 -8.64 3.40
C ILE A 194 -5.30 -9.89 3.07
N HIS A 195 -5.93 -9.91 1.90
CA HIS A 195 -6.77 -11.04 1.47
C HIS A 195 -5.97 -12.15 0.77
N ASN A 196 -4.70 -11.91 0.44
CA ASN A 196 -3.78 -12.90 -0.16
C ASN A 196 -4.33 -13.51 -1.46
N GLU A 197 -5.00 -12.71 -2.30
CA GLU A 197 -5.73 -13.23 -3.45
C GLU A 197 -4.83 -13.89 -4.50
N TYR A 198 -3.58 -13.45 -4.63
CA TYR A 198 -2.60 -14.04 -5.55
C TYR A 198 -1.61 -14.99 -4.88
N ASN A 199 -1.93 -15.49 -3.68
CA ASN A 199 -1.06 -16.43 -2.98
C ASN A 199 -1.24 -17.86 -3.50
N PHE A 200 -0.16 -18.43 -4.04
CA PHE A 200 -0.10 -19.82 -4.47
C PHE A 200 1.17 -20.48 -3.96
N ILE A 201 1.07 -21.76 -3.61
CA ILE A 201 2.19 -22.53 -3.10
C ILE A 201 2.36 -23.75 -4.00
N THR A 202 3.53 -23.89 -4.59
CA THR A 202 3.91 -25.09 -5.37
C THR A 202 5.14 -25.74 -4.75
N ARG A 203 5.43 -26.99 -5.12
CA ARG A 203 6.48 -27.80 -4.47
C ARG A 203 7.89 -27.47 -4.96
N ARG A 204 8.02 -26.87 -6.14
CA ARG A 204 9.31 -26.64 -6.78
C ARG A 204 9.60 -25.16 -6.92
N ASP A 205 10.85 -24.89 -7.24
CA ASP A 205 11.22 -23.60 -7.82
C ASP A 205 10.37 -23.34 -9.06
N LYS A 206 10.06 -22.07 -9.31
CA LYS A 206 9.03 -21.72 -10.29
C LYS A 206 9.34 -20.46 -11.09
N ILE A 207 8.80 -20.45 -12.30
CA ILE A 207 8.67 -19.27 -13.17
C ILE A 207 7.24 -18.77 -13.01
N VAL A 208 7.09 -17.47 -12.77
CA VAL A 208 5.79 -16.81 -12.69
C VAL A 208 5.58 -15.93 -13.91
N ILE A 209 4.38 -15.96 -14.46
CA ILE A 209 3.92 -15.08 -15.53
C ILE A 209 2.81 -14.21 -14.93
N ASP A 210 3.01 -12.89 -14.93
CA ASP A 210 2.06 -11.90 -14.43
C ASP A 210 1.48 -11.14 -15.62
N ILE A 211 0.25 -11.49 -16.00
CA ILE A 211 -0.48 -10.88 -17.11
C ILE A 211 -1.41 -9.80 -16.55
N GLY A 212 -1.13 -8.54 -16.91
CA GLY A 212 -1.71 -7.36 -16.29
C GLY A 212 -0.97 -6.99 -15.00
N MET A 213 0.31 -6.64 -15.18
CA MET A 213 1.21 -6.25 -14.10
C MET A 213 0.72 -4.99 -13.36
N ASN A 214 -0.02 -4.09 -14.05
CA ASN A 214 -0.45 -2.80 -13.51
C ASN A 214 0.75 -2.06 -12.88
N ALA A 215 0.64 -1.59 -11.64
CA ALA A 215 1.69 -0.90 -10.89
C ALA A 215 2.68 -1.85 -10.21
N GLY A 216 2.70 -3.14 -10.57
CA GLY A 216 3.71 -4.12 -10.15
C GLY A 216 3.58 -4.64 -8.72
N LEU A 217 2.48 -4.37 -8.02
CA LEU A 217 2.26 -4.81 -6.64
C LEU A 217 2.20 -6.34 -6.54
N ALA A 218 1.44 -6.98 -7.43
CA ALA A 218 1.33 -8.45 -7.50
C ALA A 218 2.68 -9.09 -7.87
N SER A 219 3.38 -8.54 -8.87
CA SER A 219 4.72 -9.00 -9.24
C SER A 219 5.69 -9.00 -8.05
N LEU A 220 5.70 -7.92 -7.25
CA LEU A 220 6.54 -7.81 -6.05
C LEU A 220 6.12 -8.79 -4.96
N PHE A 221 4.81 -8.96 -4.74
CA PHE A 221 4.26 -9.93 -3.80
C PHE A 221 4.73 -11.35 -4.14
N MET A 222 4.52 -11.78 -5.38
CA MET A 222 4.92 -13.11 -5.86
C MET A 222 6.44 -13.29 -5.84
N ALA A 223 7.22 -12.29 -6.24
CA ALA A 223 8.68 -12.37 -6.26
C ALA A 223 9.33 -12.52 -4.86
N LYS A 224 8.62 -12.18 -3.77
CA LYS A 224 9.10 -12.42 -2.40
C LYS A 224 9.22 -13.90 -2.07
N ASP A 225 8.43 -14.76 -2.70
CA ASP A 225 8.54 -16.20 -2.49
C ASP A 225 9.98 -16.65 -2.84
N PRO A 226 10.72 -17.27 -1.90
CA PRO A 226 12.09 -17.70 -2.13
C PRO A 226 12.21 -18.75 -3.24
N THR A 227 11.13 -19.46 -3.59
CA THR A 227 11.07 -20.46 -4.66
C THR A 227 10.77 -19.86 -6.04
N VAL A 228 10.33 -18.59 -6.10
CA VAL A 228 10.19 -17.87 -7.38
C VAL A 228 11.56 -17.45 -7.87
N ARG A 229 11.93 -17.92 -9.08
CA ARG A 229 13.23 -17.65 -9.72
C ARG A 229 13.17 -16.49 -10.71
N GLU A 230 12.07 -16.38 -11.45
CA GLU A 230 11.81 -15.25 -12.34
C GLU A 230 10.31 -14.96 -12.42
N VAL A 231 9.98 -13.68 -12.57
CA VAL A 231 8.63 -13.18 -12.88
C VAL A 231 8.69 -12.48 -14.23
N HIS A 232 7.88 -12.89 -15.19
CA HIS A 232 7.69 -12.18 -16.45
C HIS A 232 6.37 -11.43 -16.37
N ALA A 233 6.45 -10.10 -16.27
CA ALA A 233 5.32 -9.24 -15.99
C ALA A 233 4.98 -8.39 -17.21
N PHE A 234 3.69 -8.32 -17.58
CA PHE A 234 3.21 -7.74 -18.84
C PHE A 234 2.17 -6.66 -18.58
N GLU A 235 2.40 -5.45 -19.10
CA GLU A 235 1.50 -4.30 -19.00
C GLU A 235 1.54 -3.48 -20.28
N PRO A 236 0.45 -3.42 -21.07
CA PRO A 236 0.43 -2.64 -22.31
C PRO A 236 0.54 -1.13 -22.09
N PHE A 237 0.03 -0.60 -20.97
CA PHE A 237 -0.12 0.85 -20.77
C PHE A 237 1.13 1.49 -20.16
N SER A 238 1.54 2.63 -20.74
CA SER A 238 2.76 3.34 -20.32
C SER A 238 2.71 3.86 -18.88
N LEU A 239 1.57 4.38 -18.42
CA LEU A 239 1.45 4.94 -17.08
C LEU A 239 1.52 3.85 -15.98
N PRO A 240 0.70 2.78 -15.99
CA PRO A 240 0.85 1.67 -15.04
C PRO A 240 2.24 1.03 -15.10
N HIS A 241 2.79 0.79 -16.30
CA HIS A 241 4.15 0.26 -16.45
C HIS A 241 5.20 1.17 -15.79
N ALA A 242 5.13 2.49 -16.01
CA ALA A 242 6.03 3.45 -15.37
C ALA A 242 5.87 3.46 -13.84
N ARG A 243 4.65 3.31 -13.32
CA ARG A 243 4.39 3.17 -11.88
C ARG A 243 5.00 1.87 -11.33
N ALA A 244 4.91 0.76 -12.06
CA ALA A 244 5.57 -0.49 -11.69
C ALA A 244 7.09 -0.33 -11.57
N LEU A 245 7.74 0.34 -12.53
CA LEU A 245 9.17 0.61 -12.47
C LEU A 245 9.56 1.45 -11.24
N LYS A 246 8.75 2.44 -10.84
CA LYS A 246 8.97 3.20 -9.60
C LYS A 246 8.86 2.31 -8.35
N ASN A 247 7.85 1.45 -8.29
CA ASN A 247 7.69 0.49 -7.19
C ASN A 247 8.84 -0.54 -7.15
N PHE A 248 9.32 -1.01 -8.31
CA PHE A 248 10.48 -1.90 -8.38
C PHE A 248 11.76 -1.24 -7.89
N ALA A 249 11.95 0.05 -8.17
CA ALA A 249 13.09 0.82 -7.66
C ALA A 249 13.11 0.92 -6.13
N LEU A 250 11.95 0.90 -5.46
CA LEU A 250 11.87 0.84 -3.99
C LEU A 250 12.26 -0.53 -3.41
N ASN A 251 12.34 -1.58 -4.24
CA ASN A 251 12.53 -2.98 -3.83
C ASN A 251 13.62 -3.70 -4.64
N PRO A 252 14.86 -3.17 -4.72
CA PRO A 252 15.86 -3.62 -5.70
C PRO A 252 16.21 -5.11 -5.60
N LYS A 253 16.24 -5.69 -4.40
CA LYS A 253 16.55 -7.11 -4.19
C LYS A 253 15.47 -8.03 -4.76
N THR A 254 14.20 -7.72 -4.49
CA THR A 254 13.06 -8.50 -4.97
C THR A 254 12.83 -8.27 -6.45
N ALA A 255 12.93 -7.02 -6.90
CA ALA A 255 12.77 -6.62 -8.29
C ALA A 255 13.80 -7.23 -9.23
N ALA A 256 14.97 -7.66 -8.74
CA ALA A 256 15.97 -8.36 -9.54
C ALA A 256 15.45 -9.67 -10.19
N LYS A 257 14.37 -10.25 -9.67
CA LYS A 257 13.70 -11.42 -10.26
C LYS A 257 12.67 -11.05 -11.33
N ILE A 258 12.28 -9.79 -11.44
CA ILE A 258 11.15 -9.34 -12.23
C ILE A 258 11.64 -8.80 -13.57
N LYS A 259 11.04 -9.28 -14.65
CA LYS A 259 11.26 -8.86 -16.03
C LYS A 259 10.01 -8.12 -16.50
N PRO A 260 9.96 -6.78 -16.39
CA PRO A 260 8.83 -6.00 -16.89
C PRO A 260 8.84 -5.91 -18.42
N ASN A 261 7.67 -6.04 -19.02
CA ASN A 261 7.46 -5.97 -20.45
C ASN A 261 6.29 -5.00 -20.74
N GLN A 262 6.56 -3.96 -21.53
CA GLN A 262 5.55 -2.95 -21.88
C GLN A 262 4.75 -3.36 -23.13
N PHE A 263 4.08 -4.50 -23.05
CA PHE A 263 3.09 -4.97 -24.02
C PHE A 263 2.10 -5.91 -23.33
N GLY A 264 0.87 -5.97 -23.83
CA GLY A 264 -0.15 -6.90 -23.35
C GLY A 264 -0.07 -8.25 -24.06
N LEU A 265 -0.77 -9.24 -23.52
CA LEU A 265 -0.95 -10.55 -24.15
C LEU A 265 -2.39 -10.70 -24.63
N GLY A 266 -2.58 -11.34 -25.77
CA GLY A 266 -3.89 -11.54 -26.40
C GLY A 266 -3.93 -12.76 -27.30
N GLU A 267 -4.99 -12.86 -28.11
CA GLU A 267 -5.20 -13.97 -29.05
C GLU A 267 -4.21 -13.95 -30.22
N LYS A 268 -3.71 -12.78 -30.61
CA LYS A 268 -2.83 -12.56 -31.77
C LYS A 268 -1.95 -11.34 -31.55
N ASP A 269 -0.92 -11.21 -32.36
CA ASP A 269 -0.14 -9.97 -32.44
C ASP A 269 -1.01 -8.86 -33.05
N GLU A 270 -1.15 -7.74 -32.34
CA GLU A 270 -1.88 -6.57 -32.83
C GLU A 270 -1.37 -5.27 -32.17
N GLN A 271 -1.65 -4.17 -32.86
CA GLN A 271 -1.42 -2.82 -32.38
C GLN A 271 -2.74 -2.08 -32.42
N MET A 272 -3.09 -1.40 -31.33
CA MET A 272 -4.35 -0.68 -31.23
C MET A 272 -4.18 0.66 -30.56
N GLU A 273 -4.95 1.64 -31.01
CA GLU A 273 -5.07 2.94 -30.37
C GLU A 273 -6.25 2.92 -29.42
N VAL A 274 -5.99 3.29 -28.17
CA VAL A 274 -6.95 3.26 -27.07
C VAL A 274 -6.93 4.60 -26.37
N MET A 275 -8.09 5.02 -25.87
CA MET A 275 -8.21 6.27 -25.14
C MET A 275 -7.90 6.01 -23.67
N VAL A 276 -6.89 6.70 -23.11
CA VAL A 276 -6.44 6.50 -21.73
C VAL A 276 -6.68 7.77 -20.94
N ARG A 277 -7.34 7.64 -19.79
CA ARG A 277 -7.49 8.77 -18.86
C ARG A 277 -6.21 8.92 -18.05
N SER A 278 -5.83 10.16 -17.77
CA SER A 278 -4.62 10.47 -16.98
C SER A 278 -4.71 10.07 -15.50
N ASP A 279 -5.92 9.83 -15.00
CA ASP A 279 -6.21 9.43 -13.61
C ASP A 279 -6.51 7.94 -13.44
N ALA A 280 -6.82 7.23 -14.53
CA ALA A 280 -7.10 5.80 -14.48
C ALA A 280 -5.79 5.03 -14.35
N THR A 281 -5.67 4.23 -13.29
CA THR A 281 -4.50 3.38 -13.05
C THR A 281 -4.85 1.93 -12.76
N ILE A 282 -6.12 1.63 -12.53
CA ILE A 282 -6.68 0.29 -12.35
C ILE A 282 -7.85 0.16 -13.33
N GLY A 283 -8.15 -1.03 -13.84
CA GLY A 283 -9.33 -1.17 -14.69
C GLY A 283 -9.15 -0.69 -16.12
N ILE A 284 -7.92 -0.35 -16.57
CA ILE A 284 -7.73 0.12 -17.94
C ILE A 284 -7.80 -1.09 -18.87
N SER A 285 -8.99 -1.34 -19.37
CA SER A 285 -9.20 -2.31 -20.43
C SER A 285 -8.36 -1.96 -21.67
N VAL A 286 -7.93 -3.00 -22.39
CA VAL A 286 -7.34 -2.89 -23.74
C VAL A 286 -8.25 -2.20 -24.77
N ARG A 287 -9.51 -1.86 -24.46
CA ARG A 287 -10.34 -1.00 -25.32
C ARG A 287 -10.25 0.50 -25.00
N GLY A 288 -9.60 0.86 -23.89
CA GLY A 288 -9.56 2.24 -23.39
C GLY A 288 -10.87 2.71 -22.74
N ALA A 289 -10.90 3.97 -22.33
CA ALA A 289 -12.04 4.67 -21.77
C ALA A 289 -12.78 5.48 -22.83
N ASP A 290 -14.04 5.85 -22.59
CA ASP A 290 -14.84 6.68 -23.52
C ASP A 290 -14.24 8.09 -23.76
N THR A 291 -13.35 8.53 -22.87
CA THR A 291 -12.66 9.83 -22.89
C THR A 291 -11.21 9.64 -22.47
N GLY A 292 -10.30 10.48 -22.95
CA GLY A 292 -8.88 10.36 -22.59
C GLY A 292 -7.95 10.97 -23.62
N LYS A 293 -6.66 10.64 -23.51
CA LYS A 293 -5.67 10.86 -24.57
C LYS A 293 -5.47 9.56 -25.33
N PRO A 294 -5.34 9.60 -26.68
CA PRO A 294 -5.01 8.41 -27.45
C PRO A 294 -3.62 7.92 -27.04
N GLU A 295 -3.50 6.62 -26.79
CA GLU A 295 -2.27 5.91 -26.54
C GLU A 295 -2.25 4.67 -27.44
N THR A 296 -1.11 4.39 -28.07
CA THR A 296 -0.94 3.18 -28.85
C THR A 296 -0.36 2.08 -28.00
N ILE A 297 -1.10 0.99 -27.83
CA ILE A 297 -0.67 -0.19 -27.11
C ILE A 297 -0.31 -1.33 -28.07
N HIS A 298 0.58 -2.20 -27.61
CA HIS A 298 1.01 -3.38 -28.35
C HIS A 298 0.54 -4.62 -27.62
N ILE A 299 -0.08 -5.54 -28.37
CA ILE A 299 -0.53 -6.84 -27.88
C ILE A 299 0.25 -7.91 -28.65
N ARG A 300 0.74 -8.91 -27.93
CA ARG A 300 1.40 -10.08 -28.51
C ARG A 300 0.57 -11.34 -28.28
N GLU A 301 0.65 -12.28 -29.21
CA GLU A 301 0.01 -13.58 -29.04
C GLU A 301 0.56 -14.27 -27.78
N ALA A 302 -0.34 -14.60 -26.85
CA ALA A 302 0.05 -15.17 -25.57
C ALA A 302 0.80 -16.49 -25.73
N ALA A 303 0.35 -17.39 -26.61
CA ALA A 303 1.03 -18.66 -26.84
C ALA A 303 2.47 -18.48 -27.35
N ALA A 304 2.72 -17.50 -28.23
CA ALA A 304 4.04 -17.22 -28.76
C ALA A 304 5.01 -16.73 -27.67
N VAL A 305 4.52 -15.95 -26.72
CA VAL A 305 5.33 -15.43 -25.59
C VAL A 305 5.52 -16.49 -24.49
N ILE A 306 4.50 -17.30 -24.21
CA ILE A 306 4.51 -18.27 -23.11
C ILE A 306 5.20 -19.58 -23.48
N SER A 307 5.15 -20.01 -24.74
CA SER A 307 5.77 -21.28 -25.19
C SER A 307 7.28 -21.39 -24.88
N PRO A 308 8.11 -20.35 -25.09
CA PRO A 308 9.52 -20.39 -24.70
C PRO A 308 9.73 -20.49 -23.17
N LEU A 309 8.84 -19.91 -22.37
CA LEU A 309 8.90 -19.97 -20.90
C LEU A 309 8.52 -21.37 -20.39
N VAL A 310 7.50 -21.99 -20.98
CA VAL A 310 7.15 -23.40 -20.76
C VAL A 310 8.36 -24.31 -21.01
N LYS A 311 9.02 -24.16 -22.16
CA LYS A 311 10.20 -24.97 -22.50
C LYS A 311 11.32 -24.80 -21.48
N ARG A 312 11.54 -23.57 -21.01
CA ARG A 312 12.57 -23.25 -20.01
C ARG A 312 12.24 -23.82 -18.64
N ALA A 313 11.00 -23.63 -18.17
CA ALA A 313 10.52 -24.19 -16.90
C ALA A 313 10.73 -25.70 -16.87
N LYS A 314 10.24 -26.38 -17.92
CA LYS A 314 10.37 -27.84 -18.08
C LYS A 314 11.82 -28.30 -18.11
N ALA A 315 12.69 -27.63 -18.88
CA ALA A 315 14.11 -27.98 -18.95
C ALA A 315 14.84 -27.83 -17.62
N ALA A 316 14.41 -26.88 -16.77
CA ALA A 316 14.96 -26.65 -15.44
C ALA A 316 14.25 -27.44 -14.33
N GLY A 317 13.22 -28.24 -14.66
CA GLY A 317 12.40 -28.95 -13.66
C GLY A 317 11.62 -28.01 -12.73
N MET A 318 11.34 -26.79 -13.17
CA MET A 318 10.59 -25.79 -12.44
C MET A 318 9.10 -25.82 -12.79
N ASP A 319 8.27 -25.40 -11.83
CA ASP A 319 6.84 -25.19 -12.06
C ASP A 319 6.62 -23.89 -12.87
N LEU A 320 5.56 -23.84 -13.68
CA LEU A 320 5.10 -22.63 -14.35
C LEU A 320 3.74 -22.19 -13.79
N VAL A 321 3.70 -20.96 -13.25
CA VAL A 321 2.48 -20.39 -12.64
C VAL A 321 2.08 -19.11 -13.35
N ILE A 322 0.77 -18.92 -13.57
CA ILE A 322 0.22 -17.72 -14.21
C ILE A 322 -0.70 -16.97 -13.25
N LYS A 323 -0.44 -15.68 -13.03
CA LYS A 323 -1.46 -14.72 -12.59
C LYS A 323 -1.99 -14.00 -13.82
N MET A 324 -3.32 -13.92 -13.93
CA MET A 324 -3.99 -13.27 -15.05
C MET A 324 -5.10 -12.38 -14.55
N ASP A 325 -5.00 -11.10 -14.87
CA ASP A 325 -5.97 -10.06 -14.55
C ASP A 325 -5.62 -8.89 -15.47
N CYS A 326 -6.21 -8.88 -16.67
CA CYS A 326 -5.82 -8.01 -17.77
C CYS A 326 -7.00 -7.26 -18.38
N GLU A 327 -8.06 -7.11 -17.58
CA GLU A 327 -9.22 -6.27 -17.87
C GLU A 327 -9.93 -6.62 -19.19
N GLY A 328 -9.96 -7.93 -19.52
CA GLY A 328 -10.86 -8.53 -20.50
C GLY A 328 -10.20 -9.31 -21.65
N SER A 329 -8.87 -9.30 -21.76
CA SER A 329 -8.16 -10.13 -22.74
C SER A 329 -8.10 -11.62 -22.34
N GLU A 330 -8.60 -12.01 -21.16
CA GLU A 330 -8.43 -13.35 -20.61
C GLU A 330 -8.96 -14.44 -21.55
N PHE A 331 -10.14 -14.23 -22.13
CA PHE A 331 -10.78 -15.19 -23.05
C PHE A 331 -10.00 -15.39 -24.34
N GLY A 332 -9.44 -14.31 -24.91
CA GLY A 332 -8.60 -14.38 -26.12
C GLY A 332 -7.28 -15.11 -25.83
N ILE A 333 -6.67 -14.85 -24.67
CA ILE A 333 -5.49 -15.57 -24.20
C ILE A 333 -5.81 -17.06 -24.05
N PHE A 334 -6.92 -17.40 -23.41
CA PHE A 334 -7.35 -18.79 -23.22
C PHE A 334 -7.50 -19.56 -24.54
N LYS A 335 -8.08 -18.91 -25.55
CA LYS A 335 -8.26 -19.51 -26.87
C LYS A 335 -6.92 -19.88 -27.52
N THR A 336 -5.93 -18.98 -27.50
CA THR A 336 -4.60 -19.31 -28.04
C THR A 336 -3.86 -20.34 -27.17
N LEU A 337 -3.95 -20.29 -25.83
CA LEU A 337 -3.35 -21.32 -24.97
C LEU A 337 -3.93 -22.73 -25.23
N ALA A 338 -5.24 -22.83 -25.45
CA ALA A 338 -5.91 -24.08 -25.82
C ALA A 338 -5.44 -24.58 -27.20
N GLN A 339 -5.42 -23.70 -28.20
CA GLN A 339 -5.00 -24.03 -29.57
C GLN A 339 -3.59 -24.61 -29.63
N TYR A 340 -2.68 -24.13 -28.78
CA TYR A 340 -1.29 -24.61 -28.70
C TYR A 340 -1.07 -25.68 -27.62
N GLY A 341 -2.13 -26.15 -26.93
CA GLY A 341 -2.06 -27.21 -25.93
C GLY A 341 -1.24 -26.88 -24.67
N LEU A 342 -1.09 -25.58 -24.35
CA LEU A 342 -0.15 -25.11 -23.32
C LEU A 342 -0.65 -25.34 -21.88
N PHE A 343 -1.95 -25.50 -21.66
CA PHE A 343 -2.53 -25.76 -20.33
C PHE A 343 -1.89 -26.99 -19.65
N SER A 344 -1.55 -28.02 -20.43
CA SER A 344 -0.88 -29.23 -19.94
C SER A 344 0.49 -28.98 -19.28
N SER A 345 1.11 -27.83 -19.55
CA SER A 345 2.44 -27.45 -19.06
C SER A 345 2.40 -26.32 -18.04
N ILE A 346 1.21 -25.92 -17.58
CA ILE A 346 1.01 -24.94 -16.51
C ILE A 346 0.62 -25.71 -15.24
N ASP A 347 1.20 -25.34 -14.11
CA ASP A 347 1.03 -26.05 -12.83
C ASP A 347 -0.04 -25.40 -11.95
N ALA A 348 -0.16 -24.07 -12.02
CA ALA A 348 -1.20 -23.32 -11.34
C ALA A 348 -1.56 -22.04 -12.09
N MET A 349 -2.81 -21.59 -11.94
CA MET A 349 -3.28 -20.31 -12.44
C MET A 349 -4.16 -19.62 -11.38
N VAL A 350 -3.99 -18.31 -11.22
CA VAL A 350 -4.92 -17.43 -10.52
C VAL A 350 -5.45 -16.42 -11.52
N ILE A 351 -6.76 -16.35 -11.68
CA ILE A 351 -7.38 -15.70 -12.83
C ILE A 351 -8.51 -14.80 -12.34
N GLU A 352 -8.30 -13.50 -12.41
CA GLU A 352 -9.37 -12.52 -12.41
C GLU A 352 -9.77 -12.26 -13.86
N TRP A 353 -11.01 -12.58 -14.20
CA TRP A 353 -11.51 -12.50 -15.56
C TRP A 353 -12.57 -11.44 -15.69
N HIS A 354 -12.65 -10.87 -16.89
CA HIS A 354 -13.55 -9.77 -17.18
C HIS A 354 -14.23 -9.95 -18.53
N LYS A 355 -15.56 -9.81 -18.58
CA LYS A 355 -16.33 -9.91 -19.84
C LYS A 355 -17.04 -8.62 -20.21
N TRP A 356 -16.37 -7.49 -20.04
CA TRP A 356 -16.92 -6.15 -20.23
C TRP A 356 -17.65 -5.95 -21.57
N TRP A 357 -17.24 -6.66 -22.63
CA TRP A 357 -17.79 -6.55 -23.99
C TRP A 357 -18.50 -7.79 -24.50
N SER A 358 -18.70 -8.83 -23.68
CA SER A 358 -19.42 -10.02 -24.12
C SER A 358 -20.50 -10.39 -23.13
N LYS A 359 -21.74 -10.44 -23.63
CA LYS A 359 -22.88 -10.96 -22.87
C LYS A 359 -22.96 -12.49 -22.93
N GLU A 360 -22.37 -13.08 -23.96
CA GLU A 360 -22.45 -14.51 -24.27
C GLU A 360 -21.41 -15.32 -23.51
N LEU A 361 -20.23 -14.74 -23.27
CA LEU A 361 -19.18 -15.40 -22.50
C LEU A 361 -19.62 -15.59 -21.05
N THR A 362 -19.16 -16.67 -20.46
CA THR A 362 -19.39 -17.06 -19.08
C THR A 362 -18.08 -17.51 -18.46
N GLN A 363 -18.05 -17.66 -17.13
CA GLN A 363 -16.90 -18.26 -16.47
C GLN A 363 -16.58 -19.67 -17.00
N MET A 364 -17.56 -20.38 -17.55
CA MET A 364 -17.35 -21.73 -18.08
C MET A 364 -16.48 -21.75 -19.33
N ASP A 365 -16.43 -20.66 -20.11
CA ASP A 365 -15.52 -20.54 -21.26
C ASP A 365 -14.04 -20.51 -20.84
N LEU A 366 -13.77 -20.18 -19.57
CA LEU A 366 -12.44 -20.27 -18.96
C LEU A 366 -12.28 -21.58 -18.18
N ILE A 367 -13.30 -22.01 -17.43
CA ILE A 367 -13.22 -23.18 -16.55
C ILE A 367 -13.16 -24.49 -17.34
N ALA A 368 -13.94 -24.66 -18.41
CA ALA A 368 -14.01 -25.94 -19.13
C ALA A 368 -12.64 -26.37 -19.72
N PRO A 369 -11.87 -25.51 -20.41
CA PRO A 369 -10.52 -25.87 -20.88
C PRO A 369 -9.55 -26.27 -19.75
N LEU A 370 -9.71 -25.69 -18.56
CA LEU A 370 -8.89 -26.03 -17.39
C LEU A 370 -9.25 -27.42 -16.86
N LEU A 371 -10.54 -27.74 -16.76
CA LEU A 371 -11.00 -29.06 -16.34
C LEU A 371 -10.55 -30.15 -17.33
N GLU A 372 -10.68 -29.89 -18.64
CA GLU A 372 -10.19 -30.79 -19.69
C GLU A 372 -8.67 -31.02 -19.61
N ALA A 373 -7.91 -29.98 -19.24
CA ALA A 373 -6.47 -30.07 -19.01
C ALA A 373 -6.08 -30.68 -17.64
N GLY A 374 -7.06 -31.16 -16.87
CA GLY A 374 -6.85 -31.88 -15.60
C GLY A 374 -6.57 -30.98 -14.39
N PHE A 375 -6.99 -29.72 -14.43
CA PHE A 375 -6.96 -28.86 -13.25
C PHE A 375 -8.15 -29.13 -12.32
N ILE A 376 -7.93 -28.93 -11.03
CA ILE A 376 -8.98 -28.70 -10.04
C ILE A 376 -9.21 -27.19 -10.00
N VAL A 377 -10.45 -26.76 -10.20
CA VAL A 377 -10.81 -25.34 -10.24
C VAL A 377 -11.64 -24.96 -9.02
N LEU A 378 -11.20 -23.92 -8.30
CA LEU A 378 -11.99 -23.22 -7.29
C LEU A 378 -12.54 -21.94 -7.92
N ASP A 379 -13.83 -21.95 -8.25
CA ASP A 379 -14.54 -20.78 -8.76
C ASP A 379 -15.01 -19.90 -7.59
N LYS A 380 -14.53 -18.65 -7.55
CA LYS A 380 -14.95 -17.61 -6.60
C LYS A 380 -15.73 -16.48 -7.29
N THR A 381 -16.29 -16.74 -8.47
CA THR A 381 -17.14 -15.77 -9.17
C THR A 381 -18.25 -15.28 -8.24
N GLN A 382 -18.31 -13.97 -8.02
CA GLN A 382 -19.37 -13.36 -7.22
C GLN A 382 -20.62 -13.22 -8.09
N LEU A 383 -21.70 -13.94 -7.72
CA LEU A 383 -22.96 -13.90 -8.48
C LEU A 383 -23.56 -12.49 -8.61
N SER A 384 -23.20 -11.57 -7.71
CA SER A 384 -23.61 -10.17 -7.75
C SER A 384 -22.91 -9.34 -8.82
N ASN A 385 -21.75 -9.80 -9.32
CA ASN A 385 -21.04 -9.15 -10.43
C ASN A 385 -20.99 -10.11 -11.62
N PRO A 386 -21.94 -10.02 -12.56
CA PRO A 386 -21.96 -10.93 -13.69
C PRO A 386 -20.84 -10.63 -14.70
N HIS A 387 -20.10 -9.52 -14.58
CA HIS A 387 -19.12 -9.08 -15.58
C HIS A 387 -17.67 -9.39 -15.22
N ALA A 388 -17.40 -9.81 -13.99
CA ALA A 388 -16.07 -10.17 -13.55
C ALA A 388 -16.10 -11.27 -12.49
N GLY A 389 -15.02 -12.02 -12.35
CA GLY A 389 -14.90 -13.05 -11.34
C GLY A 389 -13.47 -13.50 -11.14
N LEU A 390 -13.25 -14.29 -10.10
CA LEU A 390 -11.95 -14.83 -9.71
C LEU A 390 -12.03 -16.35 -9.69
N CYS A 391 -11.05 -17.05 -10.25
CA CYS A 391 -10.90 -18.48 -10.07
C CYS A 391 -9.43 -18.89 -9.86
N TYR A 392 -9.26 -20.00 -9.16
CA TYR A 392 -7.97 -20.66 -8.97
C TYR A 392 -8.00 -22.00 -9.70
N ALA A 393 -6.96 -22.31 -10.46
CA ALA A 393 -6.79 -23.59 -11.12
C ALA A 393 -5.47 -24.21 -10.66
N VAL A 394 -5.53 -25.40 -10.05
CA VAL A 394 -4.34 -26.10 -9.53
C VAL A 394 -4.36 -27.57 -9.90
N ARG A 395 -3.20 -28.21 -9.93
CA ARG A 395 -3.10 -29.66 -10.15
C ARG A 395 -3.11 -30.41 -8.84
N ALA A 396 -3.70 -31.61 -8.86
CA ALA A 396 -3.59 -32.53 -7.74
C ALA A 396 -2.12 -32.87 -7.48
N ALA A 397 -1.76 -32.95 -6.21
CA ALA A 397 -0.46 -33.44 -5.80
C ALA A 397 -0.25 -34.87 -6.30
N GLN A 398 0.76 -35.07 -7.15
CA GLN A 398 1.25 -36.42 -7.49
C GLN A 398 2.22 -36.92 -6.44
#